data_AF-A0A7C3DP08-F1
#
_entry.id   AF-A0A7C3DP08-F1
#
_cell.length_a   1.000
_cell.length_b   1.000
_cell.length_c   1.000
_cell.angle_alpha   90.00
_cell.angle_beta   90.00
_cell.angle_gamma   90.00
#
_symmetry.space_group_name_H-M   'P 1'
#
loop_
_entity.id
_entity.type
_entity.pdbx_description
1 polymer ?
#
loop_
_entity_poly.entity_id
_entity_poly.type
_entity_poly.pdbx_seq_one_letter_code
_entity_poly.pdbx_strand_id
1 'polypeptide(L)'
;MTSPLLSQSTSPDHWHLAGLELLEAGRIQDAVAFLRRALDLDPANAAVWNDLGVVLEALGNRTDAVYCYRRALRARPGFEQPRQNLIALALQAAACAPLPHPARARAATAVAR
;
A
#
# COMPACT_ATOMS: atom_id res chain seq x y z
N MET A 1 32.23 -10.62 30.49
CA MET A 1 31.17 -11.60 30.17
C MET A 1 29.85 -10.99 30.58
N THR A 2 28.98 -10.70 29.61
CA THR A 2 27.50 -10.57 29.60
C THR A 2 27.11 -9.49 28.61
N SER A 3 26.86 -9.98 27.39
CA SER A 3 26.09 -9.48 26.24
C SER A 3 25.77 -7.99 26.12
N PRO A 4 25.99 -7.40 24.93
CA PRO A 4 25.53 -6.05 24.64
C PRO A 4 24.01 -6.03 24.76
N LEU A 5 23.48 -4.89 25.18
CA LEU A 5 22.07 -4.56 25.08
C LEU A 5 21.65 -4.68 23.61
N LEU A 6 21.31 -5.90 23.17
CA LEU A 6 20.26 -6.11 22.20
C LEU A 6 19.01 -5.54 22.89
N SER A 7 18.92 -4.22 22.87
CA SER A 7 17.67 -3.51 22.96
C SER A 7 16.81 -4.22 21.92
N GLN A 8 15.95 -5.12 22.40
CA GLN A 8 14.84 -5.62 21.63
C GLN A 8 14.04 -4.37 21.35
N SER A 9 14.39 -3.70 20.25
CA SER A 9 13.89 -2.39 19.92
C SER A 9 12.46 -2.60 19.48
N THR A 10 11.57 -2.60 20.47
CA THR A 10 10.11 -2.71 20.35
C THR A 10 9.49 -1.41 19.84
N SER A 11 10.29 -0.48 19.32
CA SER A 11 9.77 0.73 18.70
C SER A 11 9.23 0.39 17.31
N PRO A 12 8.02 0.85 16.94
CA PRO A 12 7.50 0.71 15.58
C PRO A 12 8.47 1.28 14.53
N ASP A 13 9.19 2.36 14.87
CA ASP A 13 10.16 3.01 13.97
C ASP A 13 11.36 2.11 13.64
N HIS A 14 11.80 1.28 14.60
CA HIS A 14 12.90 0.35 14.36
C HIS A 14 12.49 -0.75 13.37
N TRP A 15 11.30 -1.31 13.54
CA TRP A 15 10.75 -2.30 12.61
C TRP A 15 10.50 -1.70 11.23
N HIS A 16 10.09 -0.43 11.16
CA HIS A 16 9.92 0.31 9.92
C HIS A 16 11.25 0.46 9.18
N LEU A 17 12.27 1.02 9.84
CA LEU A 17 13.60 1.22 9.24
C LEU A 17 14.24 -0.09 8.78
N ALA A 18 14.20 -1.13 9.62
CA ALA A 18 14.71 -2.46 9.24
C ALA A 18 13.95 -3.04 8.04
N GLY A 19 12.64 -2.80 7.94
CA GLY A 19 11.85 -3.16 6.76
C GLY A 19 12.32 -2.46 5.48
N LEU A 20 12.70 -1.18 5.57
CA LEU A 20 13.24 -0.43 4.43
C LEU A 20 14.64 -0.91 4.02
N GLU A 21 15.53 -1.19 4.99
CA GLU A 21 16.86 -1.76 4.70
C GLU A 21 16.75 -3.12 3.99
N LEU A 22 15.80 -3.96 4.42
CA LEU A 22 15.53 -5.26 3.78
C LEU A 22 14.99 -5.09 2.35
N LEU A 23 14.17 -4.06 2.11
CA LEU A 23 13.67 -3.72 0.79
C LEU A 23 14.82 -3.33 -0.15
N GLU A 24 15.72 -2.46 0.30
CA GLU A 24 16.92 -2.05 -0.44
C GLU A 24 17.85 -3.24 -0.72
N ALA A 25 17.95 -4.18 0.22
CA ALA A 25 18.70 -5.42 0.05
C ALA A 25 18.01 -6.45 -0.88
N GLY A 26 16.84 -6.13 -1.44
CA GLY A 26 16.07 -7.05 -2.30
C GLY A 26 15.37 -8.19 -1.55
N ARG A 27 15.37 -8.18 -0.22
CA ARG A 27 14.71 -9.17 0.64
C ARG A 27 13.25 -8.78 0.86
N ILE A 28 12.50 -8.75 -0.24
CA ILE A 28 11.15 -8.16 -0.29
C ILE A 28 10.16 -8.84 0.68
N GLN A 29 10.23 -10.16 0.83
CA GLN A 29 9.33 -10.89 1.73
C GLN A 29 9.60 -10.58 3.21
N ASP A 30 10.88 -10.43 3.58
CA ASP A 30 11.25 -10.06 4.94
C ASP A 30 10.86 -8.60 5.24
N ALA A 31 11.02 -7.71 4.26
CA ALA A 31 10.55 -6.33 4.37
C ALA A 31 9.05 -6.25 4.69
N VAL A 32 8.21 -7.05 4.01
CA VAL A 32 6.77 -7.14 4.32
C VAL A 32 6.53 -7.57 5.76
N ALA A 33 7.24 -8.59 6.25
CA ALA A 33 7.06 -9.09 7.62
C ALA A 33 7.42 -8.02 8.66
N PHE A 34 8.52 -7.28 8.43
CA PHE A 34 8.99 -6.22 9.32
C PHE A 34 8.06 -5.00 9.31
N LEU A 35 7.58 -4.57 8.14
CA LEU A 35 6.60 -3.48 8.03
C LEU A 35 5.26 -3.86 8.68
N ARG A 36 4.81 -5.11 8.56
CA ARG A 36 3.64 -5.60 9.29
C ARG A 36 3.86 -5.57 10.79
N ARG A 37 5.06 -5.93 11.26
CA ARG A 37 5.39 -5.85 12.69
C ARG A 37 5.39 -4.42 13.22
N ALA A 38 5.86 -3.46 12.42
CA ALA A 38 5.74 -2.04 12.75
C ALA A 38 4.27 -1.60 12.89
N LEU A 39 3.38 -2.10 12.01
CA LEU A 39 1.94 -1.82 12.07
C LEU A 39 1.21 -2.53 13.22
N ASP A 40 1.69 -3.70 13.66
CA ASP A 40 1.16 -4.35 14.86
C ASP A 40 1.39 -3.49 16.12
N LEU A 41 2.50 -2.73 16.13
CA LEU A 41 2.89 -1.85 17.23
C LEU A 41 2.26 -0.45 17.11
N ASP A 42 2.18 0.09 15.89
CA ASP A 42 1.49 1.34 15.58
C ASP A 42 0.59 1.19 14.34
N PRO A 43 -0.69 0.80 14.54
CA PRO A 43 -1.65 0.66 13.45
C PRO A 43 -2.05 1.97 12.77
N ALA A 44 -1.70 3.12 13.36
CA ALA A 44 -2.00 4.45 12.86
C ALA A 44 -0.84 5.07 12.08
N ASN A 45 0.31 4.38 11.97
CA ASN A 45 1.45 4.90 11.23
C ASN A 45 1.19 4.94 9.72
N ALA A 46 0.84 6.12 9.22
CA ALA A 46 0.52 6.32 7.81
C ALA A 46 1.72 6.03 6.90
N ALA A 47 2.95 6.32 7.33
CA ALA A 47 4.16 6.10 6.55
C ALA A 47 4.42 4.60 6.34
N VAL A 48 4.29 3.80 7.40
CA VAL A 48 4.46 2.34 7.29
C VAL A 48 3.38 1.72 6.40
N TRP A 49 2.13 2.18 6.47
CA TRP A 49 1.08 1.76 5.54
C TRP A 49 1.40 2.11 4.08
N ASN A 50 2.01 3.28 3.82
CA ASN A 50 2.45 3.65 2.49
C ASN A 50 3.53 2.70 1.98
N ASP A 51 4.57 2.49 2.78
CA ASP A 51 5.73 1.72 2.36
C ASP A 51 5.38 0.24 2.16
N LEU A 52 4.53 -0.32 3.02
CA LEU A 52 3.97 -1.65 2.80
C LEU A 52 3.18 -1.72 1.49
N GLY A 53 2.42 -0.67 1.15
CA GLY A 53 1.72 -0.57 -0.12
C GLY A 53 2.66 -0.60 -1.33
N VAL A 54 3.75 0.16 -1.27
CA VAL A 54 4.79 0.19 -2.33
C VAL A 54 5.44 -1.17 -2.50
N VAL A 55 5.78 -1.84 -1.39
CA VAL A 55 6.38 -3.18 -1.41
C VAL A 55 5.43 -4.21 -2.03
N LEU A 56 4.14 -4.18 -1.66
CA LEU A 56 3.14 -5.10 -2.21
C LEU A 56 2.85 -4.84 -3.69
N GLU A 57 2.88 -3.58 -4.12
CA GLU A 57 2.78 -3.20 -5.52
C GLU A 57 3.95 -3.77 -6.34
N ALA A 58 5.18 -3.66 -5.83
CA ALA A 58 6.37 -4.23 -6.47
C ALA A 58 6.30 -5.76 -6.59
N LEU A 59 5.61 -6.43 -5.66
CA LEU A 59 5.32 -7.87 -5.72
C LEU A 59 4.16 -8.24 -6.68
N GLY A 60 3.54 -7.25 -7.34
CA GLY A 60 2.38 -7.44 -8.21
C GLY A 60 1.05 -7.61 -7.46
N ASN A 61 1.06 -7.53 -6.12
CA ASN A 61 -0.14 -7.65 -5.29
C ASN A 61 -0.86 -6.29 -5.17
N ARG A 62 -1.43 -5.84 -6.29
CA ARG A 62 -2.08 -4.53 -6.41
C ARG A 62 -3.30 -4.38 -5.50
N THR A 63 -4.04 -5.46 -5.22
CA THR A 63 -5.22 -5.40 -4.34
C THR A 63 -4.83 -5.04 -2.91
N ASP A 64 -3.78 -5.68 -2.39
CA ASP A 64 -3.33 -5.40 -1.02
C ASP A 64 -2.61 -4.05 -0.94
N ALA A 65 -1.90 -3.65 -2.00
CA ALA A 65 -1.33 -2.30 -2.10
C ALA A 65 -2.41 -1.21 -1.99
N VAL A 66 -3.51 -1.33 -2.75
CA VAL A 66 -4.66 -0.40 -2.67
C VAL A 66 -5.24 -0.36 -1.26
N TYR A 67 -5.36 -1.50 -0.58
CA TYR A 67 -5.81 -1.55 0.80
C TYR A 67 -4.88 -0.75 1.73
N CYS A 68 -3.56 -0.95 1.60
CA CYS A 68 -2.55 -0.27 2.40
C CYS A 68 -2.57 1.25 2.17
N TYR A 69 -2.60 1.71 0.92
CA TYR A 69 -2.68 3.14 0.62
C TYR A 69 -3.96 3.79 1.16
N ARG A 70 -5.11 3.09 1.11
CA ARG A 70 -6.36 3.57 1.73
C ARG A 70 -6.28 3.62 3.26
N ARG A 71 -5.51 2.73 3.90
CA ARG A 71 -5.23 2.81 5.35
C ARG A 71 -4.34 4.01 5.66
N ALA A 72 -3.28 4.24 4.88
CA ALA A 72 -2.42 5.41 5.02
C ALA A 72 -3.20 6.73 4.93
N LEU A 73 -4.11 6.86 3.95
CA LEU A 73 -4.97 8.04 3.80
C LEU A 73 -6.01 8.19 4.91
N ARG A 74 -6.50 7.08 5.49
CA ARG A 74 -7.40 7.15 6.65
C ARG A 74 -6.67 7.64 7.90
N ALA A 75 -5.42 7.20 8.09
CA ALA A 75 -4.59 7.64 9.20
C ALA A 75 -4.13 9.10 9.04
N ARG A 76 -3.76 9.49 7.81
CA ARG A 76 -3.34 10.86 7.47
C ARG A 76 -3.94 11.30 6.13
N PRO A 77 -5.11 11.96 6.13
CA PRO A 77 -5.79 12.41 4.91
C PRO A 77 -4.96 13.35 4.02
N GLY A 78 -4.04 14.11 4.62
CA GLY A 78 -3.11 14.99 3.89
C GLY A 78 -1.89 14.30 3.30
N PHE A 79 -1.77 12.97 3.41
CA PHE A 79 -0.59 12.26 2.89
C PHE A 79 -0.68 12.10 1.38
N GLU A 80 0.17 12.81 0.63
CA GLU A 80 0.08 12.91 -0.82
C GLU A 80 0.55 11.64 -1.54
N GLN A 81 1.62 11.00 -1.06
CA GLN A 81 2.24 9.86 -1.72
C GLN A 81 1.28 8.67 -1.91
N PRO A 82 0.53 8.18 -0.89
CA PRO A 82 -0.43 7.11 -1.09
C PRO A 82 -1.54 7.47 -2.10
N ARG A 83 -1.95 8.75 -2.13
CA ARG A 83 -2.95 9.23 -3.09
C ARG A 83 -2.42 9.14 -4.52
N GLN A 84 -1.18 9.59 -4.74
CA GLN A 84 -0.52 9.51 -6.05
C GLN A 84 -0.41 8.05 -6.50
N ASN A 85 0.00 7.13 -5.61
CA ASN A 85 0.12 5.72 -5.92
C ASN A 85 -1.23 5.07 -6.27
N LEU A 86 -2.32 5.44 -5.56
CA LEU A 86 -3.67 4.98 -5.91
C LEU A 86 -4.11 5.46 -7.30
N ILE A 87 -3.82 6.72 -7.64
CA ILE A 87 -4.14 7.27 -8.97
C ILE A 87 -3.36 6.50 -10.04
N ALA A 88 -2.05 6.27 -9.83
CA ALA A 88 -1.22 5.52 -10.76
C ALA A 88 -1.75 4.10 -10.99
N LEU A 89 -2.11 3.38 -9.92
CA LEU A 89 -2.70 2.05 -10.00
C LEU A 89 -4.05 2.04 -10.74
N ALA A 90 -4.90 3.05 -10.51
CA ALA A 90 -6.18 3.17 -11.19
C ALA A 90 -6.01 3.42 -12.71
N LEU A 91 -5.03 4.26 -13.09
CA LEU A 91 -4.72 4.52 -14.50
C LEU A 91 -4.18 3.28 -15.22
N GLN A 92 -3.32 2.50 -14.55
CA GLN A 92 -2.83 1.22 -15.09
C GLN A 92 -3.97 0.21 -15.31
N ALA A 93 -4.93 0.14 -14.38
CA ALA A 93 -6.10 -0.72 -14.51
C ALA A 93 -7.02 -0.28 -15.67
N ALA A 94 -7.22 1.03 -15.82
CA ALA A 94 -8.04 1.59 -16.90
C ALA A 94 -7.44 1.35 -18.30
N ALA A 95 -6.10 1.38 -18.42
CA ALA A 95 -5.42 1.06 -19.68
C ALA A 95 -5.60 -0.41 -20.12
N CYS A 96 -5.90 -1.31 -19.19
CA CYS A 96 -6.14 -2.74 -19.47
C CYS A 96 -7.64 -3.06 -19.69
N ALA A 97 -8.54 -2.18 -19.27
CA ALA A 97 -9.96 -2.33 -19.54
C ALA A 97 -10.29 -1.89 -20.98
N PRO A 98 -10.91 -2.73 -21.82
CA PRO A 98 -11.41 -2.26 -23.10
C PRO A 98 -12.43 -1.14 -22.82
N LEU A 99 -12.21 0.03 -23.45
CA LEU A 99 -13.14 1.16 -23.39
C LEU A 99 -14.56 0.62 -23.59
N PRO A 100 -15.54 0.96 -22.73
CA PRO A 100 -16.91 0.59 -22.99
C PRO A 100 -17.30 1.20 -24.34
N HIS A 101 -17.54 0.37 -25.35
CA HIS A 101 -18.00 0.84 -26.64
C HIS A 101 -19.22 1.76 -26.42
N PRO A 102 -19.23 2.98 -26.98
CA PRO A 102 -20.25 3.99 -26.70
C PRO A 102 -21.68 3.57 -27.13
N ALA A 103 -21.84 2.42 -27.77
CA ALA A 103 -23.13 1.92 -28.25
C ALA A 103 -24.05 1.34 -27.16
N ARG A 104 -23.53 0.97 -25.97
CA ARG A 104 -24.36 0.34 -24.92
C ARG A 104 -25.10 1.31 -23.99
N ALA A 105 -24.90 2.62 -24.13
CA ALA A 105 -25.55 3.62 -23.28
C ALA A 105 -26.92 4.13 -23.79
N ARG A 106 -27.44 3.63 -24.92
CA ARG A 106 -28.65 4.19 -25.57
C ARG A 106 -29.91 3.31 -25.59
N ALA A 107 -29.96 2.19 -24.86
CA ALA A 107 -31.11 1.28 -24.92
C ALA A 107 -32.05 1.32 -23.70
N ALA A 108 -31.80 2.15 -22.69
CA ALA A 108 -32.64 2.23 -21.50
C ALA A 108 -33.27 3.62 -21.38
N THR A 109 -34.46 3.78 -21.99
CA THR A 109 -35.59 4.69 -21.70
C THR A 109 -36.21 5.27 -22.97
N ALA A 110 -36.69 4.40 -23.85
CA ALA A 110 -37.62 4.75 -24.93
C ALA A 110 -38.82 3.81 -24.94
N VAL A 111 -39.45 3.58 -23.78
CA VAL A 111 -40.84 3.07 -23.70
C VAL A 111 -41.48 3.60 -22.42
N ALA A 112 -42.16 4.74 -22.53
CA ALA A 112 -43.33 5.05 -21.72
C ALA A 112 -44.26 5.84 -22.65
N ARG A 113 -45.26 5.13 -23.15
CA ARG A 113 -46.29 5.62 -24.07
C ARG A 113 -47.52 5.96 -23.25
#